data_AF-A0A2E8AUH1-F1
#
_entry.id   AF-A0A2E8AUH1-F1
#
_cell.length_a   1.000
_cell.length_b   1.000
_cell.length_c   1.000
_cell.angle_alpha   90.00
_cell.angle_beta   90.00
_cell.angle_gamma   90.00
#
_symmetry.space_group_name_H-M   'P 1'
#
loop_
_entity.id
_entity.type
_entity.pdbx_description
1 polymer ?
#
loop_
_entity_poly.entity_id
_entity_poly.type
_entity_poly.pdbx_seq_one_letter_code
_entity_poly.pdbx_strand_id
1 'polypeptide(L)'
;MAESVHPATSTLKVGQLALVTGLAVTLVMVLIYQFGPRQQLVLKPRGPASLQTITEAESDTVRQGTSVGQERAKGWPLLSLDTVLKHDPFALPPLFLPAATISERNPAREQEQIVKAVEQNKLLQLEQRAKLLQNLQQQGVEMVLINNKTRVAMVGSRTVQVGDVLDGFVITEIHNNGVVVEESAVSTD
;
A
#
# COMPACT_ATOMS: atom_id res chain seq x y z
N MET A 1 -0.98 56.19 -18.58
CA MET A 1 -1.56 56.37 -17.23
C MET A 1 -0.87 55.37 -16.32
N ALA A 2 0.06 55.83 -15.48
CA ALA A 2 0.84 54.99 -14.59
C ALA A 2 0.49 55.39 -13.15
N GLU A 3 -0.03 54.44 -12.38
CA GLU A 3 -0.41 54.63 -10.98
C GLU A 3 0.71 54.06 -10.10
N SER A 4 1.44 54.95 -9.44
CA SER A 4 2.53 54.61 -8.52
C SER A 4 1.99 54.40 -7.11
N VAL A 5 2.00 53.14 -6.66
CA VAL A 5 1.66 52.76 -5.27
C VAL A 5 2.88 52.97 -4.38
N HIS A 6 2.82 53.94 -3.47
CA HIS A 6 3.83 54.13 -2.43
C HIS A 6 3.51 53.26 -1.20
N PRO A 7 4.47 52.49 -0.65
CA PRO A 7 4.27 51.79 0.62
C PRO A 7 4.38 52.77 1.80
N ALA A 8 3.39 52.72 2.69
CA ALA A 8 3.37 53.45 3.94
C ALA A 8 4.44 52.90 4.90
N THR A 9 5.49 53.69 5.17
CA THR A 9 6.47 53.39 6.21
C THR A 9 5.90 53.74 7.59
N SER A 10 5.50 52.71 8.35
CA SER A 10 5.08 52.87 9.74
C SER A 10 6.28 53.19 10.64
N THR A 11 6.23 54.33 11.31
CA THR A 11 7.21 54.77 12.32
C THR A 11 7.04 53.95 13.61
N LEU A 12 7.90 52.94 13.78
CA LEU A 12 7.95 52.11 14.98
C LEU A 12 8.49 52.90 16.18
N LYS A 13 7.72 52.95 17.26
CA LYS A 13 8.16 53.55 18.55
C LYS A 13 9.25 52.66 19.16
N VAL A 14 10.27 53.27 19.76
CA VAL A 14 11.47 52.57 20.34
C VAL A 14 11.10 51.39 21.24
N GLY A 15 9.98 51.47 21.97
CA GLY A 15 9.50 50.36 22.82
C GLY A 15 9.00 49.11 22.06
N GLN A 16 8.50 49.26 20.83
CA GLN A 16 8.09 48.11 20.01
C GLN A 16 9.30 47.37 19.43
N LEU A 17 10.39 48.09 19.12
CA LEU A 17 11.61 47.48 18.60
C LEU A 17 12.24 46.53 19.62
N ALA A 18 12.29 46.93 20.89
CA ALA A 18 12.83 46.12 21.98
C ALA A 18 12.02 44.84 22.24
N LEU A 19 10.69 44.91 22.11
CA LEU A 19 9.82 43.76 22.29
C LEU A 19 9.97 42.75 21.15
N VAL A 20 10.08 43.22 19.91
CA VAL A 20 10.29 42.35 18.74
C VAL A 20 11.66 41.67 18.79
N THR A 21 12.72 42.40 19.17
CA THR A 21 14.06 41.80 19.31
C THR A 21 14.11 40.79 20.46
N GLY A 22 13.51 41.11 21.61
CA GLY A 22 13.40 40.16 22.72
C GLY A 22 12.73 38.86 22.28
N LEU A 23 11.58 38.96 21.63
CA LEU A 23 10.80 37.80 21.19
C LEU A 23 11.53 36.95 20.14
N ALA A 24 12.27 37.59 19.22
CA ALA A 24 13.09 36.88 18.24
C ALA A 24 14.21 36.06 18.90
N VAL A 25 14.89 36.62 19.90
CA VAL A 25 15.98 35.92 20.62
C VAL A 25 15.44 34.71 21.39
N THR A 26 14.30 34.85 22.07
CA THR A 26 13.70 33.72 22.81
C THR A 26 13.31 32.59 21.86
N LEU A 27 12.77 32.92 20.69
CA LEU A 27 12.33 31.94 19.71
C LEU A 27 13.51 31.17 19.10
N VAL A 28 14.62 31.86 18.80
CA VAL A 28 15.87 31.21 18.36
C VAL A 28 16.43 30.28 19.44
N MET A 29 16.38 30.69 20.72
CA MET A 29 16.87 29.86 21.83
C MET A 29 16.06 28.56 21.98
N VAL A 30 14.72 28.65 21.87
CA VAL A 30 13.83 27.48 21.92
C VAL A 30 14.08 26.54 20.74
N LEU A 31 14.34 27.06 19.53
CA LEU A 31 14.69 26.26 18.36
C LEU A 31 16.00 25.50 18.58
N ILE A 32 17.05 26.15 19.09
CA ILE A 32 18.32 25.47 19.38
C ILE A 32 18.14 24.38 20.44
N TYR A 33 17.28 24.59 21.43
CA TYR A 33 17.05 23.61 22.50
C TYR A 33 16.23 22.40 22.03
N GLN A 34 15.23 22.60 21.17
CA GLN A 34 14.42 21.49 20.62
C GLN A 34 15.14 20.73 19.49
N PHE A 35 15.90 21.44 18.66
CA PHE A 35 16.54 20.88 17.46
C PHE A 35 18.07 20.69 17.61
N GLY A 36 18.59 20.78 18.84
CA GLY A 36 19.99 20.49 19.14
C GLY A 36 20.37 19.05 18.76
N PRO A 37 21.61 18.80 18.30
CA PRO A 37 22.00 17.53 17.69
C PRO A 37 21.99 16.39 18.71
N ARG A 38 20.99 15.51 18.63
CA ARG A 38 21.04 14.20 19.28
C ARG A 38 22.06 13.35 18.54
N GLN A 39 23.21 13.11 19.19
CA GLN A 39 24.23 12.19 18.70
C GLN A 39 23.64 10.77 18.62
N GLN A 40 23.24 10.32 17.43
CA GLN A 40 22.85 8.94 17.20
C GLN A 40 24.10 8.06 17.12
N LEU A 41 24.23 7.18 18.10
CA LEU A 41 25.21 6.09 18.12
C LEU A 41 24.97 5.17 16.92
N VAL A 42 25.93 5.13 16.00
CA VAL A 42 25.92 4.26 14.81
C VAL A 42 26.16 2.81 15.23
N LEU A 43 25.11 1.99 15.22
CA LEU A 43 25.21 0.53 15.29
C LEU A 43 25.50 -0.03 13.89
N LYS A 44 26.62 -0.75 13.78
CA LYS A 44 27.16 -1.36 12.56
C LYS A 44 26.40 -2.66 12.20
N PRO A 45 25.77 -2.78 11.02
CA PRO A 45 25.08 -4.01 10.62
C PRO A 45 26.07 -5.10 10.12
N ARG A 46 25.82 -6.34 10.55
CA ARG A 46 26.52 -7.58 10.19
C ARG A 46 25.78 -8.22 9.00
N GLY A 47 26.49 -8.48 7.91
CA GLY A 47 25.91 -8.93 6.62
C GLY A 47 25.33 -10.35 6.60
N PRO A 48 24.50 -10.69 5.59
CA PRO A 48 23.87 -12.00 5.44
C PRO A 48 24.76 -13.02 4.70
N ALA A 49 24.69 -14.27 5.15
CA ALA A 49 25.28 -15.43 4.50
C ALA A 49 24.41 -15.90 3.32
N SER A 50 25.08 -16.31 2.24
CA SER A 50 24.54 -16.85 0.99
C SER A 50 24.28 -18.36 1.10
N LEU A 51 23.21 -18.87 0.47
CA LEU A 51 23.02 -20.31 0.23
C LEU A 51 22.28 -20.58 -1.11
N GLN A 52 23.11 -20.79 -2.14
CA GLN A 52 23.06 -21.74 -3.27
C GLN A 52 21.73 -22.24 -3.86
N THR A 53 21.54 -21.81 -5.12
CA THR A 53 21.11 -22.48 -6.35
C THR A 53 21.18 -24.02 -6.41
N ILE A 54 20.11 -24.64 -6.91
CA ILE A 54 20.15 -25.95 -7.60
C ILE A 54 19.38 -25.83 -8.92
N THR A 55 19.98 -26.34 -10.00
CA THR A 55 19.59 -26.28 -11.41
C THR A 55 19.58 -27.71 -11.97
N GLU A 56 18.54 -28.08 -12.73
CA GLU A 56 18.44 -29.19 -13.72
C GLU A 56 17.06 -29.00 -14.42
N ALA A 57 16.89 -28.62 -15.70
CA ALA A 57 17.22 -29.26 -17.00
C ALA A 57 16.67 -30.72 -17.06
N GLU A 58 15.90 -31.21 -18.05
CA GLU A 58 15.98 -31.03 -19.51
C GLU A 58 14.79 -31.70 -20.25
N SER A 59 14.36 -31.04 -21.33
CA SER A 59 13.81 -31.39 -22.67
C SER A 59 12.91 -32.60 -23.05
N ASP A 60 11.88 -32.21 -23.84
CA ASP A 60 11.49 -32.65 -25.21
C ASP A 60 10.68 -33.94 -25.52
N THR A 61 9.41 -33.69 -25.88
CA THR A 61 8.76 -33.83 -27.22
C THR A 61 8.98 -35.10 -28.10
N VAL A 62 7.88 -35.78 -28.49
CA VAL A 62 7.39 -36.03 -29.90
C VAL A 62 6.51 -37.32 -30.05
N ARG A 63 5.22 -37.07 -30.37
CA ARG A 63 4.25 -37.70 -31.33
C ARG A 63 3.94 -39.21 -31.44
N GLN A 64 2.60 -39.41 -31.46
CA GLN A 64 1.77 -40.27 -32.34
C GLN A 64 1.68 -41.79 -32.13
N GLY A 65 0.47 -42.23 -31.73
CA GLY A 65 -0.32 -43.10 -32.60
C GLY A 65 -0.76 -44.46 -32.03
N THR A 66 -2.08 -44.60 -31.93
CA THR A 66 -2.89 -45.82 -32.17
C THR A 66 -3.51 -46.51 -30.95
N SER A 67 -4.84 -46.55 -31.05
CA SER A 67 -5.85 -47.26 -30.27
C SER A 67 -5.50 -48.68 -29.83
N VAL A 68 -5.62 -48.94 -28.53
CA VAL A 68 -6.10 -50.22 -27.99
C VAL A 68 -6.93 -49.91 -26.75
N GLY A 69 -8.16 -50.37 -26.75
CA GLY A 69 -9.02 -50.28 -25.58
C GLY A 69 -8.50 -51.14 -24.43
N GLN A 70 -9.05 -50.84 -23.26
CA GLN A 70 -9.16 -51.73 -22.10
C GLN A 70 -7.94 -51.82 -21.17
N GLU A 71 -8.28 -51.55 -19.91
CA GLU A 71 -7.57 -51.84 -18.66
C GLU A 71 -6.48 -50.89 -18.14
N ARG A 72 -6.93 -50.12 -17.14
CA ARG A 72 -6.23 -49.72 -15.91
C ARG A 72 -5.15 -48.65 -16.02
N ALA A 73 -5.60 -47.40 -15.95
CA ALA A 73 -5.07 -46.52 -14.92
C ALA A 73 -5.97 -46.68 -13.69
N LYS A 74 -5.41 -47.20 -12.58
CA LYS A 74 -6.07 -47.29 -11.28
C LYS A 74 -6.17 -45.89 -10.66
N GLY A 75 -6.87 -44.99 -11.36
CA GLY A 75 -7.24 -43.67 -10.89
C GLY A 75 -8.51 -43.76 -10.05
N TRP A 76 -8.66 -42.82 -9.12
CA TRP A 76 -9.86 -42.68 -8.32
C TRP A 76 -11.11 -42.69 -9.22
N PRO A 77 -12.17 -43.44 -8.84
CA PRO A 77 -13.41 -43.41 -9.61
C PRO A 77 -13.90 -41.97 -9.67
N LEU A 78 -14.22 -41.50 -10.88
CA LEU A 78 -14.77 -40.17 -11.08
C LEU A 78 -16.18 -40.16 -10.50
N LEU A 79 -16.33 -39.68 -9.27
CA LEU A 79 -17.63 -39.56 -8.61
C LEU A 79 -18.34 -38.32 -9.15
N SER A 80 -19.58 -38.49 -9.61
CA SER A 80 -20.44 -37.36 -9.94
C SER A 80 -20.88 -36.64 -8.67
N LEU A 81 -21.02 -35.31 -8.76
CA LEU A 81 -21.44 -34.45 -7.64
C LEU A 81 -22.77 -34.94 -7.02
N ASP A 82 -23.71 -35.40 -7.84
CA ASP A 82 -24.99 -35.94 -7.39
C ASP A 82 -24.83 -37.18 -6.49
N THR A 83 -23.84 -38.03 -6.77
CA THR A 83 -23.57 -39.23 -5.97
C THR A 83 -23.01 -38.85 -4.60
N VAL A 84 -22.15 -37.83 -4.54
CA VAL A 84 -21.57 -37.34 -3.29
C VAL A 84 -22.63 -36.67 -2.43
N LEU A 85 -23.48 -35.82 -3.01
CA LEU A 85 -24.56 -35.12 -2.30
C LEU A 85 -25.62 -36.08 -1.75
N LYS A 86 -25.92 -37.17 -2.46
CA LYS A 86 -26.87 -38.19 -2.00
C LYS A 86 -26.41 -38.94 -0.75
N HIS A 87 -25.10 -39.02 -0.55
CA HIS A 87 -24.47 -39.72 0.56
C HIS A 87 -23.81 -38.78 1.56
N ASP A 88 -24.14 -37.48 1.52
CA ASP A 88 -23.59 -36.49 2.45
C ASP A 88 -24.16 -36.71 3.87
N PRO A 89 -23.31 -37.10 4.85
CA PRO A 89 -23.76 -37.33 6.22
C PRO A 89 -24.13 -36.03 6.95
N PHE A 90 -23.84 -34.87 6.38
CA PHE A 90 -24.21 -33.55 6.89
C PHE A 90 -25.39 -32.94 6.15
N ALA A 91 -25.99 -33.66 5.19
CA ALA A 91 -27.18 -33.18 4.50
C ALA A 91 -28.34 -33.01 5.48
N LEU A 92 -28.95 -31.81 5.46
CA LEU A 92 -30.13 -31.52 6.27
C LEU A 92 -31.30 -32.39 5.80
N PRO A 93 -31.96 -33.14 6.70
CA PRO A 93 -33.15 -33.90 6.32
C PRO A 93 -34.22 -32.94 5.79
N PRO A 94 -35.06 -33.36 4.82
CA PRO A 94 -36.06 -32.49 4.20
C PRO A 94 -37.01 -31.80 5.18
N LEU A 95 -37.22 -32.38 6.37
CA LEU A 95 -38.01 -31.79 7.46
C LEU A 95 -37.40 -30.54 8.10
N PHE A 96 -36.08 -30.35 8.00
CA PHE A 96 -35.36 -29.21 8.56
C PHE A 96 -35.10 -28.12 7.52
N LEU A 97 -35.51 -28.33 6.28
CA LEU A 97 -35.46 -27.29 5.26
C LEU A 97 -36.54 -26.24 5.59
N PRO A 98 -36.17 -24.99 5.88
CA PRO A 98 -37.16 -23.95 6.07
C PRO A 98 -37.99 -23.82 4.80
N ALA A 99 -39.32 -23.70 4.92
CA ALA A 99 -40.26 -23.57 3.81
C ALA A 99 -39.98 -22.38 2.85
N ALA A 100 -38.94 -21.58 3.13
CA ALA A 100 -38.53 -20.40 2.39
C ALA A 100 -37.42 -20.65 1.34
N THR A 101 -36.89 -21.86 1.15
CA THR A 101 -35.81 -22.10 0.16
C THR A 101 -36.31 -22.42 -1.26
N ILE A 102 -37.52 -21.98 -1.61
CA ILE A 102 -37.91 -21.74 -3.01
C ILE A 102 -38.33 -20.28 -3.14
N SER A 103 -37.60 -19.37 -2.49
CA SER A 103 -37.62 -17.98 -2.90
C SER A 103 -36.88 -17.95 -4.24
N GLU A 104 -37.66 -17.75 -5.30
CA GLU A 104 -37.23 -17.49 -6.67
C GLU A 104 -36.10 -16.46 -6.64
N ARG A 105 -34.86 -16.95 -6.61
CA ARG A 105 -33.64 -16.16 -6.57
C ARG A 105 -33.56 -15.48 -7.91
N ASN A 106 -34.09 -14.27 -8.02
CA ASN A 106 -34.02 -13.48 -9.24
C ASN A 106 -32.57 -12.99 -9.37
N PRO A 107 -31.73 -13.63 -10.20
CA PRO A 107 -30.31 -13.33 -10.26
C PRO A 107 -30.08 -11.88 -10.70
N ALA A 108 -31.00 -11.28 -11.47
CA ALA A 108 -30.86 -9.91 -11.93
C ALA A 108 -30.88 -8.88 -10.79
N ARG A 109 -31.74 -9.06 -9.77
CA ARG A 109 -31.80 -8.15 -8.61
C ARG A 109 -30.62 -8.31 -7.65
N GLU A 110 -30.06 -9.52 -7.58
CA GLU A 110 -28.87 -9.80 -6.76
C GLU A 110 -27.61 -9.23 -7.46
N GLN A 111 -27.49 -9.42 -8.79
CA GLN A 111 -26.41 -8.81 -9.58
C GLN A 111 -26.40 -7.27 -9.48
N GLU A 112 -27.56 -6.61 -9.60
CA GLU A 112 -27.62 -5.14 -9.47
C GLU A 112 -27.16 -4.65 -8.09
N GLN A 113 -27.53 -5.36 -7.02
CA GLN A 113 -27.10 -5.03 -5.66
C GLN A 113 -25.61 -5.28 -5.46
N ILE A 114 -25.06 -6.36 -6.02
CA ILE A 114 -23.63 -6.66 -5.97
C ILE A 114 -22.85 -5.58 -6.73
N VAL A 115 -23.26 -5.23 -7.95
CA VAL A 115 -22.58 -4.18 -8.75
C VAL A 115 -22.60 -2.85 -8.00
N LYS A 116 -23.75 -2.47 -7.43
CA LYS A 116 -23.87 -1.24 -6.65
C LYS A 116 -23.01 -1.26 -5.39
N ALA A 117 -22.94 -2.39 -4.69
CA ALA A 117 -22.10 -2.55 -3.51
C ALA A 117 -20.61 -2.52 -3.85
N VAL A 118 -20.20 -3.10 -4.98
CA VAL A 118 -18.81 -3.04 -5.48
C VAL A 118 -18.44 -1.61 -5.84
N GLU A 119 -19.31 -0.89 -6.54
CA GLU A 119 -19.08 0.51 -6.90
C GLU A 119 -18.96 1.40 -5.66
N GLN A 120 -19.84 1.21 -4.68
CA GLN A 120 -19.79 1.97 -3.42
C GLN A 120 -18.50 1.68 -2.62
N ASN A 121 -18.08 0.42 -2.55
CA ASN A 121 -16.80 0.07 -1.90
C ASN A 121 -15.61 0.68 -2.63
N LYS A 122 -15.63 0.71 -3.96
CA LYS A 122 -14.57 1.34 -4.76
C LYS A 122 -14.45 2.83 -4.45
N LEU A 123 -15.57 3.55 -4.33
CA LEU A 123 -15.58 4.97 -3.97
C LEU A 123 -15.01 5.21 -2.57
N LEU A 124 -15.41 4.41 -1.58
CA LEU A 124 -14.88 4.51 -0.23
C LEU A 124 -13.37 4.25 -0.19
N GLN A 125 -12.89 3.27 -0.95
CA GLN A 125 -11.47 2.95 -1.05
C GLN A 125 -10.67 4.10 -1.69
N LEU A 126 -11.20 4.74 -2.73
CA LEU A 126 -10.57 5.92 -3.35
C LEU A 126 -10.49 7.09 -2.37
N GLU A 127 -11.54 7.34 -1.58
CA GLU A 127 -11.54 8.40 -0.57
C GLU A 127 -10.50 8.14 0.54
N GLN A 128 -10.41 6.90 1.01
CA GLN A 128 -9.40 6.50 2.00
C GLN A 128 -7.98 6.69 1.46
N ARG A 129 -7.73 6.29 0.21
CA ARG A 129 -6.43 6.46 -0.46
C ARG A 129 -6.06 7.94 -0.62
N ALA A 130 -7.01 8.79 -1.02
CA ALA A 130 -6.78 10.22 -1.13
C ALA A 130 -6.39 10.86 0.21
N LYS A 131 -7.03 10.44 1.32
CA LYS A 131 -6.68 10.90 2.67
C LYS A 131 -5.28 10.46 3.09
N LEU A 132 -4.89 9.23 2.78
CA LEU A 132 -3.54 8.72 3.08
C LEU A 132 -2.48 9.52 2.31
N LEU A 133 -2.69 9.76 1.02
CA LEU A 133 -1.76 10.55 0.21
C LEU A 133 -1.65 11.98 0.75
N GLN A 134 -2.77 12.60 1.13
CA GLN A 134 -2.76 13.92 1.74
C GLN A 134 -1.99 13.94 3.07
N ASN A 135 -2.10 12.90 3.89
CA ASN A 135 -1.35 12.77 5.13
C ASN A 135 0.15 12.66 4.86
N LEU A 136 0.57 11.83 3.90
CA LEU A 136 1.97 11.73 3.48
C LEU A 136 2.52 13.07 3.00
N GLN A 137 1.73 13.84 2.24
CA GLN A 137 2.10 15.18 1.81
C GLN A 137 2.25 16.16 2.99
N GLN A 138 1.38 16.07 4.01
CA GLN A 138 1.44 16.91 5.21
C GLN A 138 2.62 16.55 6.11
N GLN A 139 2.94 15.26 6.24
CA GLN A 139 4.13 14.81 6.97
C GLN A 139 5.40 15.33 6.31
N GLY A 140 5.41 15.36 4.97
CA GLY A 140 6.53 15.85 4.19
C GLY A 140 7.78 14.99 4.33
N VAL A 141 8.82 15.40 3.61
CA VAL A 141 10.12 14.73 3.65
C VAL A 141 11.02 15.55 4.56
N GLU A 142 11.42 14.95 5.69
CA GLU A 142 12.24 15.63 6.70
C GLU A 142 13.72 15.64 6.28
N MET A 143 14.19 14.54 5.67
CA MET A 143 15.58 14.40 5.25
C MET A 143 15.71 13.47 4.07
N VAL A 144 16.61 13.80 3.15
CA VAL A 144 17.00 12.93 2.02
C VAL A 144 18.51 12.71 2.11
N LEU A 145 18.91 11.44 2.23
CA LEU A 145 20.30 11.00 2.19
C LEU A 145 20.58 10.34 0.83
N ILE A 146 21.43 10.98 0.04
CA ILE A 146 21.90 10.44 -1.24
C ILE A 146 23.39 10.16 -1.14
N ASN A 147 23.73 8.88 -1.24
CA ASN A 147 25.09 8.39 -1.44
C ASN A 147 25.17 7.78 -2.84
N ASN A 148 26.36 7.69 -3.42
CA ASN A 148 26.62 7.25 -4.80
C ASN A 148 25.99 5.90 -5.17
N LYS A 149 25.57 5.08 -4.19
CA LYS A 149 24.92 3.77 -4.39
C LYS A 149 23.58 3.62 -3.67
N THR A 150 23.18 4.54 -2.81
CA THR A 150 21.99 4.38 -1.96
C THR A 150 21.27 5.70 -1.79
N ARG A 151 19.96 5.70 -2.05
CA ARG A 151 19.07 6.83 -1.81
C ARG A 151 18.08 6.43 -0.74
N VAL A 152 18.00 7.24 0.30
CA VAL A 152 17.16 7.01 1.47
C VAL A 152 16.47 8.32 1.81
N ALA A 153 15.18 8.27 2.11
CA ALA A 153 14.43 9.43 2.57
C ALA A 153 13.81 9.15 3.94
N MET A 154 13.57 10.21 4.71
CA MET A 154 12.84 10.16 5.96
C MET A 154 11.52 10.91 5.75
N VAL A 155 10.42 10.17 5.81
CA VAL A 155 9.05 10.69 5.66
C VAL A 155 8.36 10.56 7.00
N GLY A 156 8.06 11.70 7.64
CA GLY A 156 7.72 11.72 9.07
C GLY A 156 8.79 11.01 9.91
N SER A 157 8.40 9.98 10.67
CA SER A 157 9.31 9.20 11.51
C SER A 157 9.86 7.92 10.84
N ARG A 158 9.56 7.67 9.57
CA ARG A 158 9.93 6.44 8.86
C ARG A 158 11.05 6.70 7.87
N THR A 159 12.08 5.86 7.91
CA THR A 159 13.14 5.82 6.91
C THR A 159 12.75 4.85 5.80
N VAL A 160 12.80 5.31 4.56
CA VAL A 160 12.34 4.57 3.39
C VAL A 160 13.36 4.62 2.25
N GLN A 161 13.36 3.59 1.41
CA GLN A 161 14.22 3.45 0.23
C GLN A 161 13.38 3.27 -1.04
N VAL A 162 14.04 3.37 -2.20
CA VAL A 162 13.42 3.03 -3.49
C VAL A 162 13.01 1.56 -3.48
N GLY A 163 11.75 1.29 -3.80
CA GLY A 163 11.11 -0.02 -3.77
C GLY A 163 10.33 -0.33 -2.48
N ASP A 164 10.49 0.47 -1.42
CA ASP A 164 9.73 0.28 -0.19
C ASP A 164 8.26 0.72 -0.36
N VAL A 165 7.37 0.11 0.41
CA VAL A 165 5.94 0.47 0.47
C VAL A 165 5.67 1.33 1.70
N LEU A 166 5.12 2.51 1.47
CA LEU A 166 4.70 3.46 2.49
C LEU A 166 3.20 3.72 2.35
N ASP A 167 2.42 3.28 3.36
CA ASP A 167 0.96 3.47 3.45
C ASP A 167 0.19 3.08 2.17
N GLY A 168 0.63 2.02 1.50
CA GLY A 168 0.02 1.48 0.27
C GLY A 168 0.58 2.07 -1.03
N PHE A 169 1.58 2.93 -0.96
CA PHE A 169 2.28 3.49 -2.11
C PHE A 169 3.71 2.95 -2.19
N VAL A 170 4.15 2.54 -3.37
CA VAL A 170 5.55 2.14 -3.63
C VAL A 170 6.38 3.37 -3.93
N ILE A 171 7.56 3.45 -3.32
CA ILE A 171 8.50 4.52 -3.61
C ILE A 171 9.26 4.16 -4.89
N THR A 172 9.05 4.94 -5.94
CA THR A 172 9.71 4.71 -7.24
C THR A 172 11.00 5.50 -7.35
N GLU A 173 11.01 6.73 -6.86
CA GLU A 173 12.19 7.59 -6.93
C GLU A 173 12.36 8.45 -5.67
N ILE A 174 13.62 8.73 -5.35
CA ILE A 174 14.01 9.64 -4.27
C ILE A 174 14.90 10.72 -4.89
N HIS A 175 14.49 11.98 -4.75
CA HIS A 175 15.18 13.18 -5.19
C HIS A 175 15.55 14.07 -4.01
N ASN A 176 16.38 15.09 -4.26
CA ASN A 176 16.79 16.05 -3.22
C ASN A 176 15.62 16.86 -2.66
N ASN A 177 14.55 17.04 -3.44
CA ASN A 177 13.39 17.85 -3.12
C ASN A 177 12.18 17.02 -2.68
N GLY A 178 12.28 15.69 -2.67
CA GLY A 178 11.15 14.85 -2.27
C GLY A 178 11.24 13.40 -2.70
N VAL A 179 10.14 12.69 -2.47
CA VAL A 179 9.96 11.28 -2.80
C VAL A 179 8.81 11.16 -3.80
N VAL A 180 9.01 10.38 -4.85
CA VAL A 180 7.98 10.03 -5.82
C VAL A 180 7.41 8.67 -5.43
N VAL A 181 6.09 8.61 -5.33
CA VAL A 181 5.37 7.41 -4.95
C VAL A 181 4.33 7.05 -6.00
N GLU A 182 4.18 5.77 -6.27
CA GLU A 182 3.15 5.21 -7.13
C GLU A 182 2.23 4.31 -6.33
N GLU A 183 1.01 4.12 -6.83
CA GLU A 183 0.06 3.22 -6.19
C GLU A 183 0.57 1.78 -6.26
N SER A 184 0.72 1.14 -5.10
CA SER A 184 1.07 -0.27 -5.07
C SER A 184 -0.12 -1.06 -5.59
N ALA A 185 0.03 -1.66 -6.76
CA ALA A 185 -0.84 -2.76 -7.18
C ALA A 185 -0.58 -3.92 -6.22
N VAL A 186 -1.23 -3.88 -5.06
CA VAL A 186 -1.34 -5.05 -4.21
C VAL A 186 -2.17 -6.05 -5.01
N SER A 187 -1.48 -6.98 -5.67
CA SER A 187 -2.10 -8.20 -6.18
C SER A 187 -2.68 -8.92 -4.97
N THR A 188 -3.99 -8.76 -4.78
CA THR A 188 -4.81 -9.74 -4.06
C THR A 188 -4.84 -10.99 -4.93
N ASP A 189 -3.86 -11.86 -4.71
CA ASP A 189 -3.89 -13.27 -5.13
C ASP A 189 -4.49 -14.11 -3.99
#